data_AF-A0A2V7D2V1-F1
#
_entry.id   AF-A0A2V7D2V1-F1
#
_cell.length_a   1.000
_cell.length_b   1.000
_cell.length_c   1.000
_cell.angle_alpha   90.00
_cell.angle_beta   90.00
_cell.angle_gamma   90.00
#
_symmetry.space_group_name_H-M   'P 1'
#
loop_
_entity.id
_entity.type
_entity.pdbx_description
1 polymer ?
#
loop_
_entity_poly.entity_id
_entity_poly.type
_entity_poly.pdbx_seq_one_letter_code
_entity_poly.pdbx_strand_id
1 'polypeptide(L)' 'MAKPRPEKPRAEIRVLPMELQLGDRPADERSEWQVIGRPYSTACGKTVHVRVESLKQPGVTDIRTWGAYERVAVKRG' A
#
# COMPACT_ATOMS: atom_id res chain seq x y z
N MET A 1 -34.18 -19.87 0.66
CA MET A 1 -33.61 -18.55 0.29
C MET A 1 -32.27 -18.40 0.97
N ALA A 2 -31.17 -18.71 0.28
CA ALA A 2 -29.83 -18.57 0.85
C ALA A 2 -29.33 -17.15 0.62
N LYS A 3 -29.02 -16.43 1.71
CA LYS A 3 -28.40 -15.10 1.70
C LYS A 3 -27.10 -15.16 0.87
N PRO A 4 -26.81 -14.18 -0.02
CA PRO A 4 -25.61 -14.23 -0.84
C PRO A 4 -24.39 -14.20 0.07
N ARG A 5 -23.49 -15.18 -0.12
CA ARG A 5 -22.20 -15.23 0.57
C ARG A 5 -21.44 -13.96 0.16
N PRO A 6 -20.91 -13.15 1.11
CA PRO A 6 -20.14 -11.98 0.76
C PRO A 6 -18.95 -12.46 -0.06
N GLU A 7 -18.91 -12.05 -1.33
CA GLU A 7 -17.76 -12.24 -2.20
C GLU A 7 -16.55 -11.67 -1.46
N LYS A 8 -15.58 -12.54 -1.14
CA LYS A 8 -14.35 -12.12 -0.46
C LYS A 8 -13.78 -10.92 -1.24
N PRO A 9 -13.69 -9.71 -0.66
CA PRO A 9 -13.06 -8.60 -1.35
C PRO A 9 -11.64 -9.05 -1.69
N ARG A 10 -11.32 -8.99 -2.99
CA ARG A 10 -10.02 -9.26 -3.62
C ARG A 10 -8.88 -9.03 -2.62
N ALA A 11 -8.31 -10.12 -2.09
CA ALA A 11 -7.57 -10.16 -0.82
C ALA A 11 -6.69 -8.92 -0.60
N GLU A 12 -7.17 -7.97 0.19
CA GLU A 12 -6.38 -6.83 0.65
C GLU A 12 -5.41 -7.36 1.70
N ILE A 13 -4.19 -7.67 1.27
CA ILE A 13 -3.17 -8.23 2.14
C ILE A 13 -2.67 -7.09 3.03
N ARG A 14 -2.79 -7.26 4.34
CA ARG A 14 -2.29 -6.31 5.33
C ARG A 14 -0.84 -6.63 5.67
N VAL A 15 0.07 -5.91 5.04
CA VAL A 15 1.53 -6.08 5.21
C VAL A 15 2.11 -4.92 6.03
N LEU A 16 3.33 -5.13 6.55
CA LEU A 16 4.10 -4.01 7.11
C LEU A 16 4.63 -3.12 5.98
N PRO A 17 4.85 -1.83 6.22
CA PRO A 17 5.37 -0.92 5.20
C PRO A 17 6.75 -1.35 4.66
N MET A 18 7.56 -2.00 5.50
CA MET A 18 8.86 -2.56 5.11
C MET A 18 8.75 -3.77 4.17
N GLU A 19 7.59 -4.43 4.12
CA GLU A 19 7.31 -5.57 3.26
C GLU A 19 6.65 -5.18 1.92
N LEU A 20 6.42 -3.87 1.72
CA LEU A 20 5.93 -3.35 0.44
C LEU A 20 6.97 -3.57 -0.65
N GLN A 21 6.51 -4.14 -1.77
CA GLN A 21 7.32 -4.45 -2.93
C GLN A 21 7.04 -3.44 -4.06
N LEU A 22 8.00 -3.31 -4.97
CA LEU A 22 7.78 -2.57 -6.20
C LEU A 22 6.59 -3.15 -6.97
N GLY A 23 5.69 -2.29 -7.43
CA GLY A 23 4.45 -2.68 -8.10
C GLY A 23 3.25 -2.89 -7.16
N ASP A 24 3.47 -2.98 -5.83
CA ASP A 24 2.37 -3.07 -4.86
C ASP A 24 1.48 -1.83 -4.95
N ARG A 25 0.18 -2.05 -4.79
CA ARG A 25 -0.83 -1.00 -4.82
C ARG A 25 -1.40 -0.80 -3.42
N PRO A 26 -0.88 0.14 -2.62
CA PRO A 26 -1.48 0.46 -1.33
C PRO A 26 -2.90 0.96 -1.55
N ALA A 27 -3.86 0.27 -0.94
CA ALA A 27 -5.27 0.59 -0.95
C ALA A 27 -5.53 1.66 0.12
N ASP A 28 -5.07 2.87 -0.17
CA ASP A 28 -5.35 4.03 0.66
C ASP A 28 -6.60 4.76 0.18
N GLU A 29 -7.35 5.33 1.11
CA GLU A 29 -8.65 5.97 0.85
C GLU A 29 -8.58 7.13 -0.16
N ARG A 30 -7.39 7.69 -0.40
CA ARG A 30 -7.23 8.92 -1.18
C ARG A 30 -6.88 8.76 -2.66
N SER A 31 -6.30 7.64 -3.11
CA SER A 31 -6.02 7.41 -4.54
C SER A 31 -5.36 6.05 -4.81
N GLU A 32 -5.48 5.59 -6.06
CA GLU A 32 -4.80 4.41 -6.57
C GLU A 32 -3.32 4.75 -6.83
N TRP A 33 -2.46 4.36 -5.90
CA TRP A 33 -1.01 4.53 -6.00
C TRP A 33 -0.33 3.19 -6.28
N GLN A 34 0.86 3.24 -6.88
CA GLN A 34 1.74 2.10 -7.06
C GLN A 34 3.11 2.38 -6.47
N VAL A 35 3.66 1.42 -5.74
CA VAL A 35 5.02 1.51 -5.19
C VAL A 35 6.04 1.44 -6.33
N ILE A 36 6.86 2.49 -6.45
CA ILE A 36 7.92 2.61 -7.46
C ILE A 36 9.32 2.63 -6.86
N GLY A 37 9.44 2.70 -5.53
CA GLY A 37 10.71 2.66 -4.80
C GLY A 37 10.72 1.66 -3.67
N ARG A 38 11.91 1.20 -3.30
CA ARG A 38 12.08 0.34 -2.11
C ARG A 38 11.72 1.12 -0.83
N PRO A 39 10.96 0.52 0.09
CA PRO A 39 10.73 1.09 1.41
C PRO A 39 12.04 1.32 2.16
N TYR A 40 12.12 2.42 2.91
CA TYR A 40 13.21 2.66 3.84
C TYR A 40 12.67 3.27 5.14
N SER A 41 13.30 2.94 6.26
CA SER A 41 12.87 3.40 7.57
C SER A 41 13.71 4.57 8.08
N THR A 42 13.05 5.56 8.69
CA THR A 42 13.65 6.71 9.37
C THR A 42 13.25 6.72 10.84
N ALA A 43 13.69 7.72 11.61
CA ALA A 43 13.35 7.89 13.03
C ALA A 43 13.63 6.63 13.90
N CYS A 44 14.82 6.04 13.74
CA CYS A 44 15.21 4.80 14.44
C CYS A 44 14.24 3.63 14.17
N GLY A 45 13.81 3.47 12.91
CA GLY A 45 12.95 2.35 12.51
C GLY A 45 11.48 2.51 12.88
N LYS A 46 11.05 3.68 13.36
CA LYS A 46 9.64 3.92 13.75
C LYS A 46 8.76 4.33 12.58
N THR A 47 9.36 4.91 11.56
CA THR A 47 8.65 5.50 10.43
C THR A 47 9.21 4.91 9.15
N VAL A 48 8.35 4.49 8.23
CA VAL A 48 8.74 3.92 6.95
C VAL A 48 8.23 4.81 5.83
N HIS A 49 9.13 5.13 4.91
CA HIS A 49 8.87 5.96 3.75
C HIS A 49 8.92 5.06 2.52
N VAL A 50 7.90 5.17 1.65
CA VAL A 50 7.86 4.45 0.38
C VAL A 50 7.52 5.43 -0.74
N ARG A 51 8.30 5.37 -1.80
CA ARG A 51 8.05 6.16 -3.00
C ARG A 51 6.97 5.48 -3.84
N VAL A 52 5.92 6.22 -4.14
CA VAL A 52 4.79 5.77 -4.93
C VAL A 52 4.58 6.67 -6.15
N GLU A 53 3.91 6.16 -7.17
CA GLU A 53 3.46 6.90 -8.34
C GLU A 53 1.94 6.74 -8.51
N SER A 54 1.28 7.80 -8.97
CA SER A 54 -0.16 7.78 -9.21
C SER A 54 -0.48 6.91 -10.41
N LEU A 55 -1.37 5.92 -10.26
CA LEU A 55 -1.87 5.13 -11.38
C LEU A 55 -2.81 5.94 -12.28
N LYS A 56 -3.45 6.99 -11.73
CA LYS A 56 -4.33 7.88 -12.49
C LYS A 56 -3.57 8.91 -13.32
N GLN A 57 -2.38 9.30 -12.85
CA GLN A 57 -1.56 10.35 -13.46
C GLN A 57 -0.09 9.90 -13.51
N PRO A 58 0.32 9.21 -14.60
CA PRO A 58 1.70 8.76 -14.75
C PRO A 58 2.66 9.96 -14.72
N GLY A 59 3.74 9.85 -13.93
CA GLY A 59 4.69 10.93 -13.67
C GLY A 59 4.45 11.71 -12.37
N VAL A 60 3.30 11.55 -11.72
CA VAL A 60 3.07 12.11 -10.37
C VAL A 60 3.61 11.12 -9.33
N THR A 61 4.82 11.39 -8.84
CA THR A 61 5.42 10.61 -7.75
C THR A 61 5.22 11.29 -6.40
N ASP A 62 4.94 10.51 -5.37
CA ASP A 62 4.77 10.97 -3.99
C ASP A 62 5.54 10.06 -3.02
N ILE A 63 5.82 10.54 -1.81
CA ILE A 63 6.42 9.73 -0.75
C ILE A 63 5.38 9.53 0.34
N ARG A 64 4.91 8.30 0.46
CA ARG A 64 3.98 7.91 1.50
C ARG A 64 4.76 7.45 2.72
N THR A 65 4.26 7.88 3.88
CA THR A 65 4.90 7.64 5.17
C THR A 65 3.94 6.91 6.08
N TRP A 66 4.40 5.81 6.67
CA TRP A 66 3.64 4.99 7.61
C TRP A 66 4.43 4.77 8.90
N GLY A 67 3.75 4.45 9.99
CA GLY A 67 4.39 3.86 11.15
C GLY A 67 4.92 2.46 10.81
N ALA A 68 6.11 2.09 11.28
CA ALA A 68 6.74 0.80 10.94
C ALA A 68 5.94 -0.44 11.34
N TYR A 69 5.07 -0.29 12.34
CA TYR A 69 4.17 -1.33 12.84
C TYR A 69 2.72 -1.14 12.39
N GLU A 70 2.44 -0.11 11.59
CA GLU A 70 1.12 0.09 11.00
C GLU A 70 0.88 -0.95 9.91
N ARG A 71 -0.37 -1.36 9.71
CA ARG A 71 -0.70 -2.36 8.70
C ARG A 71 -1.25 -1.65 7.47
N VAL A 72 -0.51 -1.74 6.37
CA VAL A 72 -0.91 -1.16 5.08
C VAL A 72 -1.72 -2.20 4.33
N ALA A 73 -2.93 -1.84 3.91
CA ALA A 73 -3.73 -2.67 3.03
C ALA A 73 -3.16 -2.57 1.61
N VAL A 74 -2.87 -3.72 1.00
CA VAL A 74 -2.27 -3.78 -0.33
C VAL A 74 -3.06 -4.70 -1.21
N LYS A 75 -3.29 -4.24 -2.45
CA LYS A 75 -3.90 -5.05 -3.49
C LYS A 75 -2.79 -5.65 -4.35
N ARG A 76 -2.46 -6.92 -4.07
CA ARG A 76 -1.69 -7.78 -4.97
C ARG A 76 -2.67 -8.49 -5.90
N GLY A 77 -2.51 -8.27 -7.20
CA GLY A 77 -3.39 -8.78 -8.25
C GLY A 77 -2.70 -9.82 -9.09
#